data_AF-A0A2M6W389-F1
#
_entry.id   AF-A0A2M6W389-F1
#
_cell.length_a   1.000
_cell.length_b   1.000
_cell.length_c   1.000
_cell.angle_alpha   90.00
_cell.angle_beta   90.00
_cell.angle_gamma   90.00
#
_symmetry.space_group_name_H-M   'P 1'
#
loop_
_entity.id
_entity.type
_entity.pdbx_description
1 polymer ?
#
loop_
_entity_poly.entity_id
_entity_poly.type
_entity_poly.pdbx_seq_one_letter_code
_entity_poly.pdbx_strand_id
1 'polypeptide(L)'
;MKKNYKHLNQFDRDRIEAILNADLKQKEIAKVLSRNKGTISREIKNNRRRLRHSGGNKDGSYESSIANHKAYVRRKYSKFQGMKIRENKELENYIIKNLKKDWSPDEISGRMKLENQPFYASKDLIYHWLYSVWGQTYTKYLYQKRDRKKKRKPKKTEKVIIPNRVGIEFRSKEANEKLNYGHFEGDTIVSGKNPTGNRSKITSSNL
;
A
#
# COMPACT_ATOMS: atom_id res chain seq x y z
N MET A 1 3.58 -33.82 0.41
CA MET A 1 4.05 -32.48 0.83
C MET A 1 3.92 -31.48 -0.32
N LYS A 2 3.24 -30.35 -0.11
CA LYS A 2 3.07 -29.29 -1.13
C LYS A 2 4.42 -28.61 -1.37
N LYS A 3 5.03 -28.80 -2.54
CA LYS A 3 6.30 -28.14 -2.88
C LYS A 3 6.04 -26.65 -3.09
N ASN A 4 6.52 -25.82 -2.18
CA ASN A 4 6.46 -24.37 -2.33
C ASN A 4 7.32 -23.94 -3.53
N TYR A 5 6.72 -23.18 -4.45
CA TYR A 5 7.42 -22.65 -5.61
C TYR A 5 8.47 -21.62 -5.16
N LYS A 6 9.74 -21.94 -5.39
CA LYS A 6 10.87 -21.03 -5.14
C LYS A 6 11.46 -20.59 -6.48
N HIS A 7 11.52 -19.28 -6.71
CA HIS A 7 12.24 -18.71 -7.85
C HIS A 7 13.73 -19.05 -7.78
N LEU A 8 14.40 -19.05 -8.94
CA LEU A 8 15.86 -19.12 -9.02
C LEU A 8 16.43 -17.79 -8.54
N ASN A 9 17.40 -17.86 -7.62
CA ASN A 9 18.16 -16.69 -7.15
C ASN A 9 19.41 -16.46 -8.03
N GLN A 10 20.24 -15.47 -7.70
CA GLN A 10 21.47 -15.20 -8.45
C GLN A 10 22.40 -16.43 -8.46
N PHE A 11 22.64 -17.02 -7.29
CA PHE A 11 23.52 -18.17 -7.12
C PHE A 11 23.10 -19.39 -7.97
N ASP A 12 21.80 -19.66 -8.04
CA ASP A 12 21.25 -20.69 -8.93
C ASP A 12 21.61 -20.40 -10.40
N ARG A 13 21.56 -19.13 -10.83
CA ARG A 13 21.91 -18.70 -12.20
C ARG A 13 23.41 -18.76 -12.48
N ASP A 14 24.24 -18.39 -11.51
CA ASP A 14 25.71 -18.48 -11.62
C ASP A 14 26.11 -19.94 -11.84
N ARG A 15 25.49 -20.87 -11.10
CA ARG A 15 25.68 -22.32 -11.31
C ARG A 15 25.17 -22.80 -12.67
N ILE A 16 24.03 -22.28 -13.15
CA ILE A 16 23.55 -22.61 -14.50
C ILE A 16 24.58 -22.18 -15.55
N GLU A 17 25.12 -20.97 -15.44
CA GLU A 17 26.16 -20.46 -16.35
C GLU A 17 27.43 -21.30 -16.29
N ALA A 18 27.97 -21.57 -15.10
CA ALA A 18 29.18 -22.37 -14.94
C ALA A 18 29.05 -23.78 -15.53
N ILE A 19 27.90 -24.44 -15.31
CA ILE A 19 27.65 -25.78 -15.83
C ILE A 19 27.44 -25.77 -17.35
N LEU A 20 26.77 -24.73 -17.90
CA LEU A 20 26.61 -24.58 -19.34
C LEU A 20 27.95 -24.31 -20.05
N ASN A 21 28.84 -23.55 -19.42
CA ASN A 21 30.19 -23.29 -19.93
C ASN A 21 31.08 -24.54 -19.90
N ALA A 22 30.75 -25.53 -19.05
CA ALA A 22 31.39 -26.84 -19.03
C ALA A 22 30.75 -27.84 -20.02
N ASP A 23 29.92 -27.37 -20.97
CA ASP A 23 29.20 -28.17 -21.98
C ASP A 23 28.30 -29.30 -21.43
N LEU A 24 27.94 -29.21 -20.15
CA LEU A 24 27.07 -30.18 -19.49
C LEU A 24 25.59 -29.95 -19.84
N LYS A 25 24.83 -31.04 -19.85
CA LYS A 25 23.44 -31.04 -20.35
C LYS A 25 22.49 -30.47 -19.30
N GLN A 26 21.37 -29.90 -19.76
CA GLN A 26 20.31 -29.35 -18.89
C GLN A 26 19.79 -30.34 -17.82
N LYS A 27 19.86 -31.66 -18.09
CA LYS A 27 19.48 -32.70 -17.13
C LYS A 27 20.42 -32.72 -15.90
N GLU A 28 21.70 -32.45 -16.09
CA GLU A 28 22.71 -32.42 -15.02
C GLU A 28 22.53 -31.16 -14.17
N ILE A 29 22.32 -30.00 -14.81
CA ILE A 29 21.97 -28.75 -14.12
C ILE A 29 20.76 -28.94 -13.20
N ALA A 30 19.72 -29.62 -13.69
CA ALA A 30 18.53 -29.91 -12.90
C ALA A 30 18.82 -30.80 -11.68
N LYS A 31 19.70 -31.80 -11.82
CA LYS A 31 20.16 -32.66 -10.72
C LYS A 31 20.97 -31.87 -9.69
N VAL A 32 21.97 -31.12 -10.14
CA VAL A 32 22.86 -30.32 -9.27
C VAL A 32 22.08 -29.28 -8.46
N LEU A 33 21.13 -28.59 -9.09
CA LEU A 33 20.31 -27.57 -8.42
C LEU A 33 19.09 -28.16 -7.70
N SER A 34 18.86 -29.47 -7.78
CA SER A 34 17.65 -30.14 -7.27
C SER A 34 16.36 -29.45 -7.75
N ARG A 35 16.32 -29.04 -9.02
CA ARG A 35 15.18 -28.36 -9.66
C ARG A 35 14.59 -29.21 -10.77
N ASN A 36 13.34 -28.93 -11.15
CA ASN A 36 12.71 -29.59 -12.28
C ASN A 36 13.39 -29.18 -13.60
N LYS A 37 13.64 -30.14 -14.49
CA LYS A 37 14.17 -29.92 -15.85
C LYS A 37 13.44 -28.82 -16.62
N GLY A 38 12.11 -28.73 -16.49
CA GLY A 38 11.29 -27.71 -17.13
C GLY A 38 11.49 -26.31 -16.54
N THR A 39 11.94 -26.19 -15.29
CA THR A 39 12.32 -24.90 -14.70
C THR A 39 13.62 -24.41 -15.32
N ILE A 40 14.63 -25.28 -15.41
CA ILE A 40 15.94 -24.95 -16.02
C ILE A 40 15.77 -24.62 -17.51
N SER A 41 15.02 -25.42 -18.25
CA SER A 41 14.74 -25.17 -19.66
C SER A 41 14.08 -23.80 -19.89
N ARG A 42 13.05 -23.46 -19.09
CA ARG A 42 12.38 -22.15 -19.16
C ARG A 42 13.28 -21.00 -18.75
N GLU A 43 14.13 -21.18 -17.74
CA GLU A 43 15.11 -20.18 -17.32
C GLU A 43 16.05 -19.87 -18.48
N ILE A 44 16.70 -20.89 -19.04
CA ILE A 44 17.66 -20.75 -20.14
C ILE A 44 16.98 -20.10 -21.36
N LYS A 45 15.81 -20.62 -21.79
CA LYS A 45 15.08 -20.11 -22.95
C LYS A 45 14.69 -18.63 -22.79
N ASN A 46 14.20 -18.23 -21.63
CA ASN A 46 13.66 -16.89 -21.45
C ASN A 46 14.73 -15.83 -21.16
N ASN A 47 15.90 -16.25 -20.68
CA ASN A 47 16.89 -15.33 -20.09
C ASN A 47 18.24 -15.29 -20.82
N ARG A 48 18.44 -16.07 -21.90
CA ARG A 48 19.61 -15.95 -22.78
C ARG A 48 19.82 -14.52 -23.29
N ARG A 49 21.07 -14.13 -23.50
CA ARG A 49 21.42 -12.86 -24.17
C ARG A 49 20.76 -12.83 -25.55
N ARG A 50 20.24 -11.68 -25.97
CA ARG A 50 19.76 -11.49 -27.35
C ARG A 50 20.79 -10.68 -28.11
N LEU A 51 21.23 -11.19 -29.25
CA LEU A 51 22.19 -10.55 -30.15
C LEU A 51 21.42 -9.97 -31.34
N ARG A 52 21.78 -8.74 -31.75
CA ARG A 52 21.24 -8.13 -32.96
C ARG A 52 21.86 -8.81 -34.18
N HIS A 53 21.04 -9.14 -35.17
CA HIS A 53 21.46 -9.73 -36.44
C HIS A 53 20.68 -9.07 -37.58
N SER A 54 21.25 -9.08 -38.79
CA SER A 54 20.65 -8.51 -40.02
C SER A 54 19.26 -9.06 -40.40
N GLY A 55 18.75 -10.10 -39.73
CA GLY A 55 17.42 -10.69 -39.93
C GLY A 55 16.57 -10.75 -38.66
N GLY A 56 16.94 -10.03 -37.60
CA GLY A 56 16.23 -10.01 -36.33
C GLY A 56 17.13 -10.28 -35.12
N ASN A 57 16.53 -10.69 -34.00
CA ASN A 57 17.28 -11.05 -32.81
C ASN A 57 17.59 -12.54 -32.80
N LYS A 58 18.86 -12.90 -32.54
CA LYS A 58 19.30 -14.29 -32.31
C LYS A 58 19.60 -14.50 -30.84
N ASP A 59 19.36 -15.70 -30.34
CA ASP A 59 19.76 -16.08 -28.98
C ASP A 59 21.29 -16.28 -28.92
N GLY A 60 21.92 -15.64 -27.95
CA GLY A 60 23.33 -15.76 -27.63
C GLY A 60 23.59 -16.73 -26.46
N SER A 61 24.76 -16.60 -25.86
CA SER A 61 25.14 -17.33 -24.65
C SER A 61 24.21 -17.01 -23.46
N TYR A 62 24.15 -17.95 -22.52
CA TYR A 62 23.49 -17.71 -21.24
C TYR A 62 24.51 -17.04 -20.32
N GLU A 63 24.17 -15.85 -19.81
CA GLU A 63 25.02 -15.08 -18.90
C GLU A 63 24.21 -14.80 -17.63
N SER A 64 24.73 -15.19 -16.46
CA SER A 64 23.97 -15.15 -15.20
C SER A 64 23.54 -13.73 -14.82
N SER A 65 24.42 -12.75 -15.02
CA SER A 65 24.18 -11.32 -14.78
C SER A 65 23.00 -10.80 -15.60
N ILE A 66 23.02 -11.05 -16.91
CA ILE A 66 21.92 -10.68 -17.83
C ILE A 66 20.64 -11.42 -17.45
N ALA A 67 20.73 -12.70 -17.14
CA ALA A 67 19.56 -13.52 -16.82
C ALA A 67 18.86 -13.02 -15.55
N ASN A 68 19.63 -12.67 -14.53
CA ASN A 68 19.11 -12.08 -13.31
C ASN A 68 18.49 -10.70 -13.55
N HIS A 69 19.17 -9.83 -14.30
CA HIS A 69 18.62 -8.53 -14.65
C HIS A 69 17.28 -8.66 -15.39
N LYS A 70 17.19 -9.56 -16.38
CA LYS A 70 15.94 -9.85 -17.11
C LYS A 70 14.83 -10.36 -16.19
N ALA A 71 15.15 -11.28 -15.27
CA ALA A 71 14.19 -11.79 -14.31
C ALA A 71 13.70 -10.70 -13.35
N TYR A 72 14.62 -9.85 -12.87
CA TYR A 72 14.31 -8.70 -12.03
C TYR A 72 13.40 -7.70 -12.74
N VAL A 73 13.77 -7.26 -13.95
CA VAL A 73 12.99 -6.33 -14.77
C VAL A 73 11.59 -6.89 -15.02
N ARG A 74 11.49 -8.14 -15.48
CA ARG A 74 10.18 -8.77 -15.74
C ARG A 74 9.32 -8.81 -14.49
N ARG A 75 9.89 -9.09 -13.32
CA ARG A 75 9.15 -9.09 -12.05
C ARG A 75 8.78 -7.68 -11.60
N LYS A 76 9.66 -6.70 -11.80
CA LYS A 76 9.42 -5.29 -11.46
C LYS A 76 8.25 -4.73 -12.27
N TYR A 77 8.15 -5.11 -13.54
CA TYR A 77 7.11 -4.63 -14.45
C TYR A 77 5.94 -5.60 -14.63
N SER A 78 5.95 -6.80 -14.02
CA SER A 78 4.82 -7.73 -14.09
C SER A 78 3.57 -7.21 -13.36
N LYS A 79 3.75 -6.22 -12.48
CA LYS A 79 2.67 -5.50 -11.83
C LYS A 79 3.03 -4.02 -11.79
N PHE A 80 2.18 -3.17 -12.33
CA PHE A 80 2.27 -1.72 -12.14
C PHE A 80 1.04 -1.19 -11.41
N GLN A 81 1.15 0.01 -10.83
CA GLN A 81 0.06 0.62 -10.06
C GLN A 81 -1.18 0.81 -10.94
N GLY A 82 -2.32 0.26 -10.49
CA GLY A 82 -3.58 0.33 -11.22
C GLY A 82 -3.70 -0.60 -12.43
N MET A 83 -2.80 -1.56 -12.63
CA MET A 83 -2.83 -2.52 -13.75
C MET A 83 -4.18 -3.20 -13.92
N LYS A 84 -4.79 -3.70 -12.83
CA LYS A 84 -6.11 -4.35 -12.88
C LYS A 84 -7.21 -3.43 -13.45
N ILE A 85 -7.15 -2.14 -13.14
CA ILE A 85 -8.12 -1.16 -13.65
C ILE A 85 -7.84 -0.92 -15.14
N ARG A 86 -6.58 -0.71 -15.51
CA ARG A 86 -6.19 -0.42 -16.90
C ARG A 86 -6.43 -1.58 -17.87
N GLU A 87 -6.26 -2.81 -17.41
CA GLU A 87 -6.48 -4.01 -18.24
C GLU A 87 -7.97 -4.29 -18.47
N ASN A 88 -8.85 -3.78 -17.60
CA ASN A 88 -10.29 -3.93 -17.71
C ASN A 88 -10.95 -2.58 -18.03
N LYS A 89 -11.19 -2.33 -19.32
CA LYS A 89 -11.79 -1.09 -19.82
C LYS A 89 -13.18 -0.80 -19.21
N GLU A 90 -13.98 -1.83 -18.93
CA GLU A 90 -15.30 -1.65 -18.33
C GLU A 90 -15.19 -1.12 -16.90
N LEU A 91 -14.29 -1.71 -16.11
CA LEU A 91 -13.97 -1.28 -14.76
C LEU A 91 -13.43 0.17 -14.75
N GLU A 92 -12.49 0.48 -15.64
CA GLU A 92 -11.93 1.82 -15.78
C GLU A 92 -13.02 2.85 -16.12
N ASN A 93 -13.85 2.57 -17.11
CA ASN A 93 -14.95 3.44 -17.52
C ASN A 93 -15.97 3.65 -16.39
N TYR A 94 -16.31 2.58 -15.64
CA TYR A 94 -17.20 2.68 -14.49
C TYR A 94 -16.63 3.59 -13.41
N ILE A 95 -15.34 3.44 -13.08
CA ILE A 95 -14.65 4.30 -12.10
C ILE A 95 -14.66 5.75 -12.57
N ILE A 96 -14.26 6.03 -13.81
CA ILE A 96 -14.21 7.40 -14.37
C ILE A 96 -15.60 8.03 -14.37
N LYS A 97 -16.63 7.29 -14.80
CA LYS A 97 -18.02 7.78 -14.85
C LYS A 97 -18.51 8.22 -13.47
N ASN A 98 -18.23 7.44 -12.43
CA ASN A 98 -18.69 7.76 -11.07
C ASN A 98 -17.81 8.82 -10.39
N LEU A 99 -16.51 8.85 -10.67
CA LEU A 99 -15.66 9.97 -10.23
C LEU A 99 -16.17 11.30 -10.77
N LYS A 100 -16.59 11.37 -12.04
CA LYS A 100 -17.19 12.59 -12.63
C LYS A 100 -18.50 13.03 -11.97
N LYS A 101 -19.15 12.15 -11.20
CA LYS A 101 -20.34 12.46 -10.38
C LYS A 101 -19.96 12.84 -8.94
N ASP A 102 -18.68 13.11 -8.69
CA ASP A 102 -18.10 13.44 -7.38
C ASP A 102 -18.23 12.32 -6.34
N TRP A 103 -18.35 11.06 -6.78
CA TRP A 103 -18.32 9.92 -5.87
C TRP A 103 -16.90 9.65 -5.37
N SER A 104 -16.77 9.38 -4.08
CA SER A 104 -15.51 8.97 -3.48
C SER A 104 -15.12 7.54 -3.88
N PRO A 105 -13.81 7.21 -3.91
CA PRO A 105 -13.35 5.84 -4.15
C PRO A 105 -13.95 4.78 -3.21
N ASP A 106 -14.31 5.17 -1.98
CA ASP A 106 -14.95 4.29 -1.00
C ASP A 106 -16.40 3.98 -1.42
N GLU A 107 -17.16 4.99 -1.87
CA GLU A 107 -18.53 4.82 -2.39
C GLU A 107 -18.54 3.99 -3.67
N ILE A 108 -17.62 4.26 -4.60
CA ILE A 108 -17.51 3.49 -5.85
C ILE A 108 -17.25 2.01 -5.55
N SER A 109 -16.31 1.71 -4.66
CA SER A 109 -15.99 0.33 -4.27
C SER A 109 -17.15 -0.36 -3.55
N GLY A 110 -17.85 0.36 -2.67
CA GLY A 110 -19.05 -0.12 -2.00
C GLY A 110 -20.20 -0.39 -2.97
N ARG A 111 -20.43 0.50 -3.94
CA ARG A 111 -21.48 0.35 -4.94
C ARG A 111 -21.26 -0.85 -5.86
N MET A 112 -20.02 -1.06 -6.33
CA MET A 112 -19.68 -2.23 -7.15
C MET A 112 -20.08 -3.55 -6.45
N LYS A 113 -19.86 -3.64 -5.13
CA LYS A 113 -20.27 -4.80 -4.34
C LYS A 113 -21.79 -4.91 -4.22
N LEU A 114 -22.46 -3.81 -3.92
CA LEU A 114 -23.90 -3.78 -3.72
C LEU A 114 -24.67 -4.12 -5.01
N GLU A 115 -24.20 -3.61 -6.14
CA GLU A 115 -24.78 -3.88 -7.47
C GLU A 115 -24.31 -5.21 -8.08
N ASN A 116 -23.45 -5.96 -7.38
CA ASN A 116 -22.87 -7.22 -7.84
C ASN A 116 -22.29 -7.13 -9.28
N GLN A 117 -21.51 -6.07 -9.53
CA GLN A 117 -20.88 -5.84 -10.83
C GLN A 117 -19.94 -7.00 -11.19
N PRO A 118 -19.78 -7.35 -12.48
CA PRO A 118 -18.90 -8.44 -12.92
C PRO A 118 -17.41 -8.16 -12.64
N PHE A 119 -17.08 -6.92 -12.29
CA PHE A 119 -15.76 -6.46 -11.89
C PHE A 119 -15.79 -5.83 -10.50
N TYR A 120 -14.63 -5.87 -9.82
CA TYR A 120 -14.48 -5.25 -8.51
C TYR A 120 -13.10 -4.61 -8.34
N ALA A 121 -13.09 -3.38 -7.82
CA ALA A 121 -11.90 -2.72 -7.32
C ALA A 121 -12.11 -2.30 -5.85
N SER A 122 -11.13 -2.58 -5.00
CA SER A 122 -11.11 -2.03 -3.64
C SER A 122 -10.80 -0.53 -3.70
N LYS A 123 -11.24 0.22 -2.68
CA LYS A 123 -10.88 1.63 -2.53
C LYS A 123 -9.38 1.89 -2.66
N ASP A 124 -8.55 1.04 -2.03
CA ASP A 124 -7.09 1.19 -2.07
C ASP A 124 -6.56 1.02 -3.49
N LEU A 125 -7.12 0.07 -4.26
CA LEU A 125 -6.75 -0.10 -5.66
C LEU A 125 -7.12 1.11 -6.51
N ILE A 126 -8.30 1.70 -6.28
CA ILE A 126 -8.74 2.93 -6.96
C ILE A 126 -7.81 4.09 -6.60
N TYR A 127 -7.46 4.28 -5.33
CA TYR A 127 -6.48 5.30 -4.91
C TYR A 127 -5.09 5.04 -5.52
N HIS A 128 -4.62 3.79 -5.56
CA HIS A 128 -3.35 3.46 -6.21
C HIS A 128 -3.35 3.77 -7.70
N TRP A 129 -4.47 3.56 -8.40
CA TRP A 129 -4.61 3.95 -9.80
C TRP A 129 -4.68 5.47 -9.96
N LEU A 130 -5.45 6.18 -9.13
CA LEU A 130 -5.55 7.64 -9.14
C LEU A 130 -4.20 8.33 -8.90
N TYR A 131 -3.34 7.77 -8.04
CA TYR A 131 -1.99 8.31 -7.79
C TYR A 131 -0.94 7.79 -8.78
N SER A 132 -1.33 6.98 -9.76
CA SER A 132 -0.46 6.56 -10.86
C SER A 132 -0.54 7.58 -12.01
N VAL A 133 0.44 7.52 -12.93
CA VAL A 133 0.47 8.34 -14.15
C VAL A 133 -0.82 8.22 -14.96
N TRP A 134 -1.51 7.07 -14.89
CA TRP A 134 -2.73 6.81 -15.66
C TRP A 134 -3.98 7.46 -15.08
N GLY A 135 -4.08 7.55 -13.75
CA GLY A 135 -5.28 8.04 -13.06
C GLY A 135 -5.16 9.48 -12.56
N GLN A 136 -3.97 10.09 -12.63
CA GLN A 136 -3.69 11.39 -12.00
C GLN A 136 -4.59 12.51 -12.51
N THR A 137 -5.01 12.46 -13.77
CA THR A 137 -5.93 13.45 -14.38
C THR A 137 -7.32 13.46 -13.76
N TYR A 138 -7.74 12.36 -13.12
CA TYR A 138 -9.04 12.21 -12.47
C TYR A 138 -9.01 12.59 -10.98
N THR A 139 -7.82 12.89 -10.42
CA THR A 139 -7.70 13.30 -9.00
C THR A 139 -8.40 14.63 -8.72
N LYS A 140 -8.67 15.44 -9.75
CA LYS A 140 -9.48 16.68 -9.69
C LYS A 140 -10.92 16.47 -9.23
N TYR A 141 -11.45 15.25 -9.41
CA TYR A 141 -12.80 14.86 -8.97
C TYR A 141 -12.82 14.37 -7.51
N LEU A 142 -11.65 14.15 -6.90
CA LEU A 142 -11.61 13.87 -5.47
C LEU A 142 -11.95 15.13 -4.69
N TYR A 143 -12.70 14.99 -3.60
CA TYR A 143 -12.96 16.08 -2.66
C TYR A 143 -11.69 16.84 -2.23
N GLN A 144 -10.60 16.12 -1.97
CA GLN A 144 -9.33 16.73 -1.56
C GLN A 144 -8.53 17.34 -2.73
N LYS A 145 -8.86 17.02 -3.99
CA LYS A 145 -8.14 17.43 -5.21
C LYS A 145 -6.61 17.23 -5.14
N ARG A 146 -6.19 16.17 -4.46
CA ARG A 146 -4.77 15.82 -4.28
C ARG A 146 -4.41 14.66 -5.18
N ASP A 147 -3.26 14.79 -5.81
CA ASP A 147 -2.65 13.78 -6.67
C ASP A 147 -1.75 12.81 -5.90
N ARG A 148 -1.56 13.03 -4.59
CA ARG A 148 -0.74 12.19 -3.71
C ARG A 148 -1.36 12.04 -2.33
N LYS A 149 -1.10 10.88 -1.73
CA LYS A 149 -1.46 10.61 -0.33
C LYS A 149 -0.71 11.57 0.61
N LYS A 150 -1.45 12.28 1.46
CA LYS A 150 -0.86 13.09 2.53
C LYS A 150 -0.11 12.19 3.51
N LYS A 151 1.20 12.40 3.66
CA LYS A 151 2.00 11.70 4.67
C LYS A 151 1.53 12.13 6.06
N ARG A 152 1.26 11.15 6.93
CA ARG A 152 1.05 11.42 8.36
C ARG A 152 2.40 11.83 8.94
N LYS A 153 2.46 13.02 9.53
CA LYS A 153 3.66 13.45 10.26
C LYS A 153 3.75 12.62 11.55
N PRO A 154 4.94 12.15 11.93
CA PRO A 154 5.11 11.53 13.24
C PRO A 154 4.73 12.54 14.33
N LYS A 155 4.15 12.05 15.42
CA LYS A 155 3.90 12.89 16.60
C LYS A 155 5.26 13.32 17.14
N LYS A 156 5.52 14.63 17.20
CA LYS A 156 6.77 15.20 17.72
C LYS A 156 6.80 15.25 19.25
N THR A 157 5.65 15.14 19.90
CA THR A 157 5.49 15.23 21.34
C THR A 157 4.54 14.16 21.82
N GLU A 158 4.82 13.60 23.00
CA GLU A 158 3.82 12.86 23.75
C GLU A 158 2.73 13.84 24.18
N LYS A 159 1.48 13.51 23.87
CA LYS A 159 0.35 14.34 24.23
C LYS A 159 0.03 14.10 25.69
N VAL A 160 0.56 14.94 26.59
CA VAL A 160 0.13 14.98 27.99
C VAL A 160 -1.21 15.74 28.03
N ILE A 161 -2.29 15.06 28.45
CA ILE A 161 -3.66 15.60 28.41
C ILE A 161 -3.82 16.73 29.45
N ILE A 162 -3.27 16.53 30.66
CA ILE A 162 -3.19 17.53 31.74
C ILE A 162 -1.85 17.30 32.46
N PRO A 163 -0.85 18.19 32.29
CA PRO A 163 0.39 18.12 33.05
C PRO A 163 0.10 18.23 34.55
N ASN A 164 0.76 17.42 35.38
CA ASN A 164 0.60 17.42 36.84
C ASN A 164 -0.87 17.24 37.29
N ARG A 165 -1.62 16.36 36.63
CA ARG A 165 -2.99 16.06 37.08
C ARG A 165 -2.95 15.54 38.51
N VAL A 166 -3.69 16.19 39.40
CA VAL A 166 -3.97 15.67 40.74
C VAL A 166 -5.13 14.70 40.60
N GLY A 167 -4.94 13.46 41.05
CA GLY A 167 -5.99 12.45 41.03
C GLY A 167 -7.13 12.80 41.99
N ILE A 168 -8.34 12.30 41.71
CA ILE A 168 -9.51 12.53 42.55
C ILE A 168 -9.34 11.95 43.96
N GLU A 169 -8.47 10.95 44.10
CA GLU A 169 -8.08 10.32 45.36
C GLU A 169 -7.38 11.28 46.33
N PHE A 170 -6.77 12.37 45.84
CA PHE A 170 -6.11 13.38 46.68
C PHE A 170 -7.05 14.51 47.11
N ARG A 171 -8.34 14.39 46.83
CA ARG A 171 -9.35 15.39 47.21
C ARG A 171 -9.50 15.44 48.74
N SER A 172 -9.63 16.65 49.30
CA SER A 172 -9.91 16.83 50.72
C SER A 172 -11.30 16.27 51.09
N LYS A 173 -11.46 15.83 52.34
CA LYS A 173 -12.74 15.29 52.84
C LYS A 173 -13.88 16.32 52.72
N GLU A 174 -13.59 17.57 53.03
CA GLU A 174 -14.55 18.68 52.91
C GLU A 174 -15.09 18.86 51.48
N ALA A 175 -14.27 18.57 50.48
CA ALA A 175 -14.65 18.65 49.07
C ALA A 175 -15.43 17.43 48.58
N ASN A 176 -15.36 16.29 49.26
CA ASN A 176 -16.29 15.16 49.05
C ASN A 176 -17.65 15.45 49.69
N GLU A 177 -17.64 16.07 50.88
CA GLU A 177 -18.84 16.40 51.66
C GLU A 177 -19.54 17.69 51.17
N LYS A 178 -18.94 18.40 50.19
CA LYS A 178 -19.48 19.61 49.56
C LYS A 178 -19.80 20.74 50.56
N LEU A 179 -18.99 20.84 51.62
CA LEU A 179 -19.25 21.75 52.75
C LEU A 179 -19.04 23.24 52.42
N ASN A 180 -18.10 23.56 51.53
CA ASN A 180 -17.75 24.94 51.19
C ASN A 180 -18.21 25.33 49.78
N TYR A 181 -18.45 26.63 49.61
CA TYR A 181 -18.66 27.22 48.29
C TYR A 181 -17.43 26.95 47.40
N GLY A 182 -17.64 26.35 46.23
CA GLY A 182 -16.57 25.88 45.33
C GLY A 182 -16.31 24.37 45.33
N HIS A 183 -16.90 23.60 46.26
CA HIS A 183 -16.85 22.12 46.24
C HIS A 183 -17.92 21.47 45.34
N PHE A 184 -18.88 22.26 44.86
CA PHE A 184 -19.92 21.82 43.93
C PHE A 184 -19.36 21.80 42.50
N GLU A 185 -19.25 20.60 41.93
CA GLU A 185 -18.88 20.42 40.53
C GLU A 185 -20.14 20.24 39.69
N GLY A 186 -20.25 21.03 38.62
CA GLY A 186 -21.25 20.83 37.57
C GLY A 186 -20.65 20.03 36.42
N ASP A 187 -21.39 19.09 35.86
CA ASP A 187 -20.98 18.38 34.65
C ASP A 187 -20.77 19.37 33.51
N THR A 188 -19.53 19.48 33.03
CA THR A 188 -19.24 20.31 31.87
C THR A 188 -19.49 19.47 30.62
N ILE A 189 -20.62 19.69 29.94
CA ILE A 189 -20.88 19.08 28.64
C ILE A 189 -19.97 19.77 27.61
N VAL A 190 -18.89 19.08 27.21
CA VAL A 190 -18.02 19.53 26.14
C VAL A 190 -18.36 18.76 24.87
N SER A 191 -18.89 19.46 23.86
CA SER A 191 -19.04 18.91 22.51
C SER A 191 -17.67 18.53 21.96
N GLY A 192 -17.50 17.28 21.53
CA GLY A 192 -16.21 16.66 21.16
C GLY A 192 -15.46 17.28 19.97
N LYS A 193 -15.91 18.42 19.43
CA LYS A 193 -15.24 19.16 18.36
C LYS A 193 -14.94 20.60 18.82
N ASN A 194 -13.68 20.80 19.22
CA ASN A 194 -12.98 22.07 19.49
C ASN A 194 -13.11 22.63 20.92
N PRO A 195 -12.04 22.54 21.75
CA PRO A 195 -12.00 23.18 23.07
C PRO A 195 -11.55 24.64 22.91
N THR A 196 -12.35 25.46 22.23
CA THR A 196 -12.31 26.91 22.46
C THR A 196 -13.34 27.19 23.53
N GLY A 197 -12.86 27.25 24.78
CA GLY A 197 -13.67 27.15 25.99
C GLY A 197 -14.84 28.13 26.04
N ASN A 198 -16.00 27.60 26.45
CA ASN A 198 -17.03 28.44 27.06
C ASN A 198 -16.46 28.99 28.37
N ARG A 199 -16.02 30.25 28.34
CA ARG A 199 -15.80 31.04 29.55
C ARG A 199 -17.16 31.51 30.05
N SER A 200 -17.89 30.66 30.75
CA SER A 200 -18.93 31.15 31.66
C SER A 200 -18.23 31.89 32.80
N LYS A 201 -18.04 33.19 32.62
CA LYS A 201 -17.70 34.11 33.72
C LYS A 201 -18.89 34.08 34.69
N ILE A 202 -18.76 33.35 35.78
CA ILE A 202 -19.56 33.63 36.97
C ILE A 202 -18.88 34.81 37.64
N THR A 203 -19.30 36.02 37.26
CA THR A 203 -19.05 37.22 38.05
C THR A 203 -19.98 37.17 39.25
N SER A 204 -19.47 36.81 40.42
CA SER A 204 -20.05 37.25 41.69
C SER A 204 -19.30 38.51 42.12
N SER A 205 -19.94 39.64 41.84
CA SER A 205 -19.67 40.92 42.49
C SER A 205 -19.89 40.79 43.99
N ASN A 206 -19.02 41.42 44.77
CA ASN A 206 -19.09 41.58 46.22
C ASN A 206 -20.50 41.90 46.73
N LEU A 207 -20.90 41.21 47.80
CA LEU A 207 -21.23 41.77 49.13
C LEU A 207 -21.19 40.63 50.17
#